data_AF-A0A7V3LEK1-F1
#
_entry.id   AF-A0A7V3LEK1-F1
#
_cell.length_a   1.000
_cell.length_b   1.000
_cell.length_c   1.000
_cell.angle_alpha   90.00
_cell.angle_beta   90.00
_cell.angle_gamma   90.00
#
_symmetry.space_group_name_H-M   'P 1'
#
loop_
_entity.id
_entity.type
_entity.pdbx_description
1 polymer ?
#
loop_
_entity_poly.entity_id
_entity_poly.type
_entity_poly.pdbx_seq_one_letter_code
_entity_poly.pdbx_strand_id
1 'polypeptide(L)'
;MDFKILTSPFFHLVQVILKQLSCWVLEKRKPVIIAVTGSVAKTSTKEAIWRVLKERFDVQKSEGNLNTEIGLPLAILGFKSAPVWFLWPFVLVFALGKALWYQLSFVRYPKMLVLEMAADKPNDIAYLVSFIRPKIGVVTAVGPAHLQTFHTLERIAQEKGRLVEALPDDGYAILNQADPLVARMAQKTKAQVLYFVPQDGDIALA
;
A
#
# COMPACT_ATOMS: atom_id res chain seq x y z
N MET A 1 0.60 7.14 18.16
CA MET A 1 1.04 8.54 17.98
C MET A 1 -0.21 9.40 18.04
N ASP A 2 -0.20 10.47 18.83
CA ASP A 2 -1.37 11.33 19.04
C ASP A 2 -1.87 11.99 17.75
N PHE A 3 -3.19 11.98 17.55
CA PHE A 3 -3.87 12.54 16.38
C PHE A 3 -3.55 14.04 16.16
N LYS A 4 -3.27 14.79 17.23
CA LYS A 4 -2.86 16.22 17.17
C LYS A 4 -1.47 16.44 16.56
N ILE A 5 -0.61 15.42 16.53
CA ILE A 5 0.75 15.52 16.02
C ILE A 5 0.76 15.46 14.48
N LEU A 6 -0.09 14.62 13.87
CA LEU A 6 -0.18 14.47 12.41
C LEU A 6 -0.73 15.72 11.69
N THR A 7 -1.48 16.58 12.37
CA THR A 7 -2.05 17.81 11.78
C THR A 7 -1.15 19.04 11.89
N SER A 8 0.06 18.89 12.43
CA SER A 8 1.02 19.98 12.51
C SER A 8 1.58 20.33 11.12
N PRO A 9 1.80 21.62 10.80
CA PRO A 9 2.47 22.04 9.56
C PRO A 9 3.79 21.31 9.29
N PHE A 10 4.50 20.93 10.35
CA PHE A 10 5.72 20.13 10.27
C PHE A 10 5.49 18.76 9.62
N PHE A 11 4.45 18.02 10.05
CA PHE A 11 4.19 16.69 9.52
C PHE A 11 3.66 16.72 8.10
N HIS A 12 2.93 17.78 7.74
CA HIS A 12 2.56 18.00 6.35
C HIS A 12 3.81 18.23 5.47
N LEU A 13 4.76 19.03 5.93
CA LEU A 13 6.04 19.22 5.23
C LEU A 13 6.82 17.91 5.12
N VAL A 14 6.92 17.14 6.21
CA VAL A 14 7.56 15.80 6.22
C VAL A 14 6.91 14.88 5.19
N GLN A 15 5.58 14.81 5.16
CA GLN A 15 4.82 14.02 4.20
C GLN A 15 5.15 14.42 2.76
N VAL A 16 5.18 15.73 2.46
CA VAL A 16 5.51 16.24 1.13
C VAL A 16 6.95 15.88 0.72
N ILE A 17 7.93 16.08 1.61
CA ILE A 17 9.33 15.76 1.35
C ILE A 17 9.50 14.25 1.09
N LEU A 18 8.97 13.41 1.99
CA LEU A 18 9.09 11.96 1.84
C LEU A 18 8.40 11.45 0.58
N LYS A 19 7.22 12.00 0.25
CA LYS A 19 6.55 11.71 -1.02
C LYS A 19 7.50 12.01 -2.19
N GLN A 20 8.06 13.22 -2.27
CA GLN A 20 8.97 13.60 -3.36
C GLN A 20 10.19 12.67 -3.46
N LEU A 21 10.84 12.37 -2.34
CA LEU A 21 11.98 11.46 -2.30
C LEU A 21 11.60 10.05 -2.76
N SER A 22 10.44 9.54 -2.34
CA SER A 22 9.94 8.23 -2.75
C SER A 22 9.60 8.18 -4.24
N CYS A 23 8.95 9.21 -4.79
CA CYS A 23 8.69 9.33 -6.23
C CYS A 23 10.00 9.26 -7.01
N TRP A 24 11.01 10.02 -6.57
CA TRP A 24 12.29 10.07 -7.24
C TRP A 24 13.01 8.72 -7.29
N VAL A 25 12.89 7.92 -6.22
CA VAL A 25 13.40 6.54 -6.20
C VAL A 25 12.58 5.63 -7.11
N LEU A 26 11.25 5.70 -7.05
CA LEU A 26 10.36 4.87 -7.87
C LEU A 26 10.53 5.13 -9.37
N GLU A 27 10.71 6.39 -9.78
CA GLU A 27 10.93 6.77 -11.18
C GLU A 27 12.26 6.23 -11.72
N LYS A 28 13.31 6.23 -10.89
CA LYS A 28 14.62 5.68 -11.26
C LYS A 28 14.62 4.16 -11.29
N ARG A 29 14.04 3.52 -10.29
CA ARG A 29 14.17 2.07 -10.04
C ARG A 29 13.06 1.24 -10.67
N LYS A 30 11.89 1.83 -10.90
CA LYS A 30 10.73 1.22 -11.59
C LYS A 30 10.43 -0.22 -11.11
N PRO A 31 10.31 -0.48 -9.79
CA PRO A 31 9.93 -1.80 -9.30
C PRO A 31 8.49 -2.14 -9.73
N VAL A 32 8.18 -3.44 -9.82
CA VAL A 32 6.79 -3.89 -9.92
C VAL A 32 6.14 -3.76 -8.55
N ILE A 33 5.05 -3.01 -8.45
CA ILE A 33 4.38 -2.76 -7.19
C ILE A 33 3.09 -3.59 -7.11
N ILE A 34 2.97 -4.37 -6.04
CA ILE A 34 1.78 -5.11 -5.64
C ILE A 34 1.20 -4.41 -4.42
N ALA A 35 0.00 -3.87 -4.55
CA ALA A 35 -0.68 -3.18 -3.46
C ALA A 35 -1.82 -4.02 -2.89
N VAL A 36 -1.97 -4.05 -1.57
CA VAL A 36 -3.01 -4.81 -0.86
C VAL A 36 -3.84 -3.86 -0.01
N THR A 37 -5.16 -3.88 -0.18
CA THR A 37 -6.11 -3.17 0.70
C THR A 37 -7.30 -4.05 1.07
N GLY A 38 -8.10 -3.57 2.02
CA GLY A 38 -9.23 -4.30 2.59
C GLY A 38 -9.58 -3.82 3.99
N SER A 39 -10.75 -4.17 4.50
CA SER A 39 -11.09 -3.98 5.91
C SER A 39 -10.41 -5.04 6.78
N VAL A 40 -10.26 -6.28 6.28
CA VAL A 40 -9.69 -7.43 6.98
C VAL A 40 -8.60 -8.09 6.12
N ALA A 41 -7.71 -8.88 6.73
CA ALA A 41 -6.72 -9.72 6.04
C ALA A 41 -5.67 -9.00 5.17
N LYS A 42 -5.52 -7.67 5.28
CA LYS A 42 -4.50 -6.90 4.56
C LYS A 42 -3.08 -7.42 4.83
N THR A 43 -2.71 -7.46 6.11
CA THR A 43 -1.36 -7.83 6.54
C THR A 43 -1.04 -9.28 6.23
N SER A 44 -1.94 -10.22 6.56
CA SER A 44 -1.75 -11.64 6.23
C SER A 44 -1.61 -11.88 4.72
N THR A 45 -2.39 -11.19 3.90
CA THR A 45 -2.30 -11.28 2.43
C THR A 45 -0.97 -10.73 1.91
N LYS A 46 -0.52 -9.56 2.39
CA LYS A 46 0.81 -9.01 2.08
C LYS A 46 1.92 -10.00 2.46
N GLU A 47 1.86 -10.58 3.66
CA GLU A 47 2.86 -11.55 4.13
C GLU A 47 2.88 -12.81 3.26
N ALA A 48 1.71 -13.36 2.91
CA ALA A 48 1.60 -14.55 2.06
C ALA A 48 2.21 -14.30 0.66
N ILE A 49 1.84 -13.18 0.01
CA ILE A 49 2.39 -12.78 -1.30
C ILE A 49 3.90 -12.62 -1.21
N TRP A 50 4.39 -11.86 -0.23
CA TRP A 50 5.82 -11.64 -0.06
C TRP A 50 6.59 -12.94 0.21
N ARG A 51 6.05 -13.83 1.06
CA ARG A 51 6.68 -15.08 1.47
C ARG A 51 6.98 -15.99 0.28
N VAL A 52 6.08 -16.05 -0.70
CA VAL A 52 6.27 -16.87 -1.91
C VAL A 52 7.20 -16.17 -2.90
N LEU A 53 6.99 -14.87 -3.13
CA LEU A 53 7.77 -14.15 -4.14
C LEU A 53 9.26 -14.02 -3.78
N LYS A 54 9.58 -13.84 -2.49
CA LYS A 54 10.97 -13.68 -2.04
C LYS A 54 11.86 -14.90 -2.28
N GLU A 55 11.27 -16.08 -2.53
CA GLU A 55 12.02 -17.31 -2.82
C GLU A 55 12.73 -17.26 -4.18
N ARG A 56 12.23 -16.45 -5.12
CA ARG A 56 12.76 -16.38 -6.49
C ARG A 56 13.08 -14.96 -6.97
N PHE A 57 12.53 -13.94 -6.32
CA PHE A 57 12.68 -12.55 -6.72
C PHE A 57 13.22 -11.70 -5.56
N ASP A 58 13.90 -10.61 -5.91
CA ASP A 58 14.30 -9.60 -4.94
C ASP A 58 13.07 -8.73 -4.61
N VAL A 59 12.46 -9.02 -3.46
CA VAL A 59 11.16 -8.47 -3.06
C VAL A 59 11.25 -7.85 -1.67
N GLN A 60 10.78 -6.62 -1.56
CA GLN A 60 10.57 -5.94 -0.28
C GLN A 60 9.07 -5.80 0.01
N LYS A 61 8.69 -5.77 1.28
CA LYS A 61 7.33 -5.44 1.72
C LYS A 61 7.31 -4.22 2.63
N SER A 62 6.14 -3.59 2.81
CA SER A 62 5.97 -2.63 3.91
C SER A 62 5.88 -3.36 5.25
N GLU A 63 6.60 -2.88 6.26
CA GLU A 63 6.66 -3.49 7.59
C GLU A 63 5.68 -2.83 8.57
N GLY A 64 5.14 -3.62 9.50
CA GLY A 64 4.27 -3.14 10.56
C GLY A 64 3.12 -2.26 10.04
N ASN A 65 3.02 -1.04 10.59
CA ASN A 65 1.99 -0.04 10.27
C ASN A 65 2.43 0.98 9.20
N LEU A 66 3.45 0.67 8.39
CA LEU A 66 3.90 1.54 7.30
C LEU A 66 2.96 1.43 6.08
N ASN A 67 1.70 1.81 6.25
CA ASN A 67 0.62 1.64 5.28
C ASN A 67 -0.15 2.94 4.95
N THR A 68 0.33 4.09 5.42
CA THR A 68 -0.29 5.42 5.29
C THR A 68 0.57 6.41 4.47
N GLU A 69 0.14 7.68 4.39
CA GLU A 69 0.77 8.76 3.62
C GLU A 69 2.24 9.06 3.97
N ILE A 70 2.67 8.74 5.19
CA ILE A 70 4.06 8.86 5.63
C ILE A 70 4.74 7.49 5.63
N GLY A 71 4.01 6.45 6.03
CA GLY A 71 4.56 5.12 6.22
C GLY A 71 5.06 4.49 4.92
N LEU A 72 4.29 4.60 3.84
CA LEU A 72 4.66 3.99 2.56
C LEU A 72 5.88 4.65 1.90
N PRO A 73 6.00 6.00 1.86
CA PRO A 73 7.24 6.64 1.45
C PRO A 73 8.48 6.16 2.23
N LEU A 74 8.37 5.99 3.55
CA LEU A 74 9.45 5.43 4.37
C LEU A 74 9.77 3.98 3.99
N ALA A 75 8.75 3.14 3.77
CA ALA A 75 8.95 1.77 3.32
C ALA A 75 9.68 1.73 1.97
N ILE A 76 9.29 2.57 1.00
CA ILE A 76 9.97 2.69 -0.31
C ILE A 76 11.45 3.07 -0.17
N LEU A 77 11.77 3.90 0.82
CA LEU A 77 13.14 4.32 1.16
C LEU A 77 13.91 3.28 2.02
N GLY A 78 13.29 2.14 2.32
CA GLY A 78 13.92 1.00 3.00
C GLY A 78 13.87 1.06 4.53
N PHE A 79 13.01 1.89 5.11
CA PHE A 79 12.76 1.89 6.56
C PHE A 79 11.79 0.76 6.94
N LYS A 80 11.98 0.20 8.14
CA LYS A 80 11.14 -0.88 8.69
C LYS A 80 10.10 -0.41 9.71
N SER A 81 10.22 0.82 10.19
CA SER A 81 9.28 1.41 11.15
C SER A 81 9.38 2.92 11.12
N ALA A 82 8.30 3.58 11.54
CA ALA A 82 8.32 5.01 11.79
C ALA A 82 9.05 5.29 13.11
N PRO A 83 9.96 6.28 13.15
CA PRO A 83 10.71 6.64 14.34
C PRO A 83 9.88 7.50 15.30
N VAL A 84 10.37 7.65 16.53
CA VAL A 84 9.76 8.54 17.53
C VAL A 84 9.90 10.02 17.13
N TRP A 85 8.97 10.84 17.59
CA TRP A 85 8.70 12.18 17.04
C TRP A 85 9.88 13.17 17.09
N PHE A 86 10.83 13.03 18.02
CA PHE A 86 11.97 13.94 18.10
C PHE A 86 13.10 13.59 17.09
N LEU A 87 13.05 12.42 16.46
CA LEU A 87 14.08 11.98 15.51
C LEU A 87 13.80 12.40 14.05
N TRP A 88 12.66 13.01 13.76
CA TRP A 88 12.26 13.34 12.38
C TRP A 88 13.28 14.17 11.58
N PRO A 89 14.00 15.16 12.14
CA PRO A 89 15.03 15.87 11.39
C PRO A 89 16.12 14.93 10.85
N PHE A 90 16.60 13.99 11.68
CA PHE A 90 17.59 13.00 11.25
C PHE A 90 17.01 12.05 10.20
N VAL A 91 15.74 11.71 10.32
CA VAL A 91 15.05 10.80 9.40
C VAL A 91 14.94 11.40 8.02
N LEU A 92 14.68 12.70 7.90
CA LEU A 92 14.70 13.40 6.61
C LEU A 92 16.10 13.38 5.98
N VAL A 93 17.16 13.55 6.78
CA VAL A 93 18.54 13.46 6.29
C VAL A 93 18.87 12.04 5.81
N PHE A 94 18.51 11.00 6.59
CA PHE A 94 18.70 9.60 6.19
C PHE A 94 17.87 9.23 4.96
N ALA A 95 16.62 9.70 4.88
CA ALA A 95 15.74 9.51 3.74
C ALA A 95 16.33 10.14 2.47
N LEU A 96 16.84 11.36 2.55
CA LEU A 96 17.52 12.03 1.45
C LEU A 96 18.78 11.27 1.04
N GLY A 97 19.62 10.87 2.01
CA GLY A 97 20.83 10.08 1.76
C GLY A 97 20.51 8.74 1.09
N LYS A 98 19.47 8.04 1.54
CA LYS A 98 18.95 6.82 0.90
C LYS A 98 18.46 7.07 -0.52
N ALA A 99 17.68 8.13 -0.73
CA ALA A 99 17.17 8.47 -2.04
C ALA A 99 18.31 8.77 -3.04
N LEU A 100 19.31 9.55 -2.60
CA LEU A 100 20.54 9.83 -3.35
C LEU A 100 21.33 8.55 -3.64
N TRP A 101 21.51 7.69 -2.63
CA TRP A 101 22.19 6.40 -2.77
C TRP A 101 21.49 5.51 -3.80
N TYR A 102 20.15 5.48 -3.76
CA TYR A 102 19.34 4.78 -4.75
C TYR A 102 19.32 5.45 -6.13
N GLN A 103 20.01 6.56 -6.38
CA GLN A 103 20.25 7.03 -7.75
C GLN A 103 21.45 6.34 -8.42
N LEU A 104 22.38 5.82 -7.63
CA LEU A 104 23.61 5.21 -8.13
C LEU A 104 23.32 3.82 -8.73
N SER A 105 23.65 3.62 -10.00
CA SER A 105 23.25 2.42 -10.77
C SER A 105 23.75 1.10 -10.17
N PHE A 106 24.91 1.10 -9.49
CA PHE A 106 25.47 -0.09 -8.84
C PHE A 106 24.76 -0.50 -7.55
N VAL A 107 24.00 0.42 -6.94
CA VAL A 107 23.22 0.13 -5.73
C VAL A 107 22.02 -0.72 -6.13
N ARG A 108 21.86 -1.86 -5.44
CA ARG A 108 20.70 -2.74 -5.61
C ARG A 108 19.45 -2.14 -4.99
N TYR A 109 18.33 -2.34 -5.66
CA TYR A 109 16.98 -2.00 -5.20
C TYR A 109 16.05 -3.16 -5.53
N PRO A 110 15.08 -3.51 -4.66
CA PRO A 110 14.16 -4.61 -4.90
C PRO A 110 13.45 -4.47 -6.23
N LYS A 111 13.34 -5.57 -6.99
CA LYS A 111 12.62 -5.60 -8.27
C LYS A 111 11.11 -5.53 -8.06
N MET A 112 10.64 -5.94 -6.88
CA MET A 112 9.22 -5.95 -6.53
C MET A 112 8.98 -5.35 -5.14
N LEU A 113 7.87 -4.64 -4.99
CA LEU A 113 7.39 -4.13 -3.71
C LEU A 113 6.00 -4.70 -3.42
N VAL A 114 5.79 -5.24 -2.21
CA VAL A 114 4.47 -5.66 -1.72
C VAL A 114 4.02 -4.69 -0.62
N LEU A 115 3.11 -3.79 -0.96
CA LEU A 115 2.74 -2.65 -0.14
C LEU A 115 1.31 -2.81 0.37
N GLU A 116 1.14 -2.83 1.69
CA GLU A 116 -0.17 -2.69 2.31
C GLU A 116 -0.60 -1.20 2.28
N MET A 117 -1.81 -0.93 1.81
CA MET A 117 -2.41 0.41 1.79
C MET A 117 -3.63 0.46 2.72
N ALA A 118 -3.52 1.25 3.79
CA ALA A 118 -4.61 1.54 4.71
C ALA A 118 -5.46 2.72 4.21
N ALA A 119 -6.70 2.77 4.70
CA ALA A 119 -7.64 3.84 4.43
C ALA A 119 -8.40 4.12 5.71
N ASP A 120 -8.03 5.21 6.38
CA ASP A 120 -8.61 5.65 7.65
C ASP A 120 -9.65 6.76 7.42
N LYS A 121 -9.45 7.56 6.36
CA LYS A 121 -10.30 8.69 5.96
C LYS A 121 -10.50 8.73 4.43
N PRO A 122 -11.52 9.47 3.93
CA PRO A 122 -11.73 9.65 2.51
C PRO A 122 -10.50 10.22 1.79
N ASN A 123 -10.23 9.71 0.59
CA ASN A 123 -9.11 10.03 -0.30
C ASN A 123 -7.73 9.50 0.10
N ASP A 124 -7.59 8.67 1.13
CA ASP A 124 -6.31 8.05 1.49
C ASP A 124 -5.74 7.19 0.36
N ILE A 125 -6.53 6.26 -0.18
CA ILE A 125 -6.08 5.36 -1.25
C ILE A 125 -5.82 6.17 -2.51
N ALA A 126 -6.72 7.10 -2.84
CA ALA A 126 -6.55 7.99 -3.99
C ALA A 126 -5.24 8.80 -3.89
N TYR A 127 -4.90 9.29 -2.69
CA TYR A 127 -3.64 9.99 -2.44
C TYR A 127 -2.45 9.06 -2.65
N LEU A 128 -2.47 7.85 -2.07
CA LEU A 128 -1.37 6.88 -2.18
C LEU A 128 -1.11 6.48 -3.63
N VAL A 129 -2.17 6.14 -4.37
CA VAL A 129 -2.04 5.69 -5.76
C VAL A 129 -1.69 6.83 -6.73
N SER A 130 -1.81 8.10 -6.31
CA SER A 130 -1.39 9.23 -7.14
C SER A 130 0.11 9.26 -7.44
N PHE A 131 0.93 8.60 -6.60
CA PHE A 131 2.39 8.58 -6.74
C PHE A 131 3.02 7.20 -6.61
N ILE A 132 2.38 6.29 -5.88
CA ILE A 132 2.71 4.86 -5.91
C ILE A 132 1.84 4.27 -7.01
N ARG A 133 2.40 3.76 -8.10
CA ARG A 133 1.62 3.23 -9.23
C ARG A 133 1.64 1.69 -9.22
N PRO A 134 0.64 1.01 -8.62
CA PRO A 134 0.63 -0.44 -8.56
C PRO A 134 0.42 -1.04 -9.94
N LYS A 135 1.11 -2.15 -10.19
CA LYS A 135 0.85 -3.02 -11.35
C LYS A 135 -0.21 -4.06 -11.02
N ILE A 136 -0.28 -4.46 -9.75
CA ILE A 136 -1.20 -5.46 -9.22
C ILE A 136 -1.88 -4.86 -7.98
N GLY A 137 -3.21 -4.91 -7.94
CA GLY A 137 -4.01 -4.47 -6.80
C GLY A 137 -4.83 -5.62 -6.24
N VAL A 138 -4.73 -5.87 -4.94
CA VAL A 138 -5.49 -6.91 -4.22
C VAL A 138 -6.47 -6.25 -3.27
N VAL A 139 -7.76 -6.58 -3.40
CA VAL A 139 -8.80 -6.13 -2.47
C VAL A 139 -9.40 -7.35 -1.77
N THR A 140 -9.21 -7.43 -0.46
CA THR A 140 -9.55 -8.64 0.32
C THR A 140 -11.00 -8.69 0.80
N ALA A 141 -11.50 -7.61 1.38
CA ALA A 141 -12.87 -7.53 1.92
C ALA A 141 -13.25 -6.06 2.20
N VAL A 142 -14.55 -5.77 2.17
CA VAL A 142 -15.17 -4.56 2.67
C VAL A 142 -16.00 -4.92 3.91
N GLY A 143 -15.65 -4.30 5.03
CA GLY A 143 -16.33 -4.47 6.30
C GLY A 143 -16.34 -3.17 7.11
N PRO A 144 -17.03 -3.13 8.26
CA PRO A 144 -17.38 -1.91 8.99
C PRO A 144 -16.20 -1.21 9.70
N ALA A 145 -14.96 -1.60 9.42
CA ALA A 145 -13.79 -0.87 9.88
C ALA A 145 -13.86 0.60 9.41
N HIS A 146 -13.65 1.54 10.32
CA HIS A 146 -13.73 2.99 10.06
C HIS A 146 -15.12 3.48 9.59
N LEU A 147 -16.21 2.73 9.87
CA LEU A 147 -17.56 3.14 9.49
C LEU A 147 -17.97 4.50 10.07
N GLN A 148 -17.44 4.88 11.24
CA GLN A 148 -17.66 6.21 11.81
C GLN A 148 -17.15 7.34 10.90
N THR A 149 -16.02 7.12 10.20
CA THR A 149 -15.42 8.08 9.29
C THR A 149 -16.08 8.06 7.91
N PHE A 150 -16.42 6.86 7.40
CA PHE A 150 -16.94 6.70 6.04
C PHE A 150 -18.48 6.70 5.97
N HIS A 151 -19.17 6.60 7.10
CA HIS A 151 -20.62 6.53 7.27
C HIS A 151 -21.33 5.30 6.69
N THR A 152 -20.86 4.73 5.56
CA THR A 152 -21.50 3.60 4.86
C THR A 152 -20.46 2.60 4.34
N LEU A 153 -20.86 1.33 4.18
CA LEU A 153 -20.00 0.30 3.59
C LEU A 153 -19.69 0.62 2.11
N GLU A 154 -20.64 1.22 1.40
CA GLU A 154 -20.50 1.64 0.02
C GLU A 154 -19.39 2.69 -0.14
N ARG A 155 -19.29 3.66 0.79
CA ARG A 155 -18.20 4.63 0.79
C ARG A 155 -16.84 4.00 1.11
N ILE A 156 -16.81 3.00 2.00
CA ILE A 156 -15.59 2.21 2.26
C ILE A 156 -15.19 1.43 0.98
N ALA A 157 -16.16 0.82 0.31
CA ALA A 157 -15.93 0.13 -0.97
C ALA A 157 -15.46 1.09 -2.06
N GLN A 158 -16.02 2.30 -2.13
CA GLN A 158 -15.56 3.33 -3.06
C GLN A 158 -14.12 3.75 -2.79
N GLU A 159 -13.76 3.99 -1.52
CA GLU A 159 -12.40 4.35 -1.12
C GLU A 159 -11.40 3.25 -1.49
N LYS A 160 -11.69 1.99 -1.14
CA LYS A 160 -10.82 0.85 -1.45
C LYS A 160 -10.75 0.58 -2.96
N GLY A 161 -11.86 0.79 -3.66
CA GLY A 161 -11.96 0.66 -5.11
C GLY A 161 -11.05 1.62 -5.87
N ARG A 162 -10.63 2.74 -5.27
CA ARG A 162 -9.63 3.64 -5.86
C ARG A 162 -8.31 2.93 -6.20
N LEU A 163 -7.97 1.87 -5.46
CA LEU A 163 -6.81 1.06 -5.77
C LEU A 163 -6.92 0.43 -7.16
N VAL A 164 -8.05 -0.21 -7.46
CA VAL A 164 -8.22 -0.92 -8.74
C VAL A 164 -8.53 0.02 -9.89
N GLU A 165 -9.19 1.16 -9.61
CA GLU A 165 -9.40 2.24 -10.58
C GLU A 165 -8.06 2.81 -11.09
N ALA A 166 -7.02 2.83 -10.24
CA ALA A 166 -5.71 3.38 -10.59
C ALA A 166 -4.76 2.39 -11.29
N LEU A 167 -5.16 1.12 -11.46
CA LEU A 167 -4.34 0.13 -12.14
C LEU A 167 -4.23 0.44 -13.64
N PRO A 168 -3.06 0.19 -14.26
CA PRO A 168 -2.93 0.31 -15.70
C PRO A 168 -3.72 -0.78 -16.43
N ASP A 169 -4.07 -0.54 -17.70
CA ASP A 169 -4.84 -1.48 -18.55
C ASP A 169 -4.17 -2.86 -18.66
N ASP A 170 -2.83 -2.90 -18.64
CA ASP A 170 -2.03 -4.13 -18.69
C ASP A 170 -1.72 -4.70 -17.29
N GLY A 171 -2.36 -4.18 -16.23
CA GLY A 171 -2.25 -4.58 -14.84
C GLY A 171 -3.24 -5.67 -14.43
N TYR A 172 -3.26 -5.99 -13.13
CA TYR A 172 -4.12 -7.04 -12.58
C TYR A 172 -4.87 -6.58 -11.32
N ALA A 173 -6.19 -6.78 -11.30
CA ALA A 173 -7.04 -6.60 -10.13
C ALA A 173 -7.41 -7.98 -9.55
N ILE A 174 -6.95 -8.29 -8.35
CA ILE A 174 -7.27 -9.53 -7.63
C ILE A 174 -8.35 -9.23 -6.60
N LEU A 175 -9.54 -9.80 -6.81
CA LEU A 175 -10.76 -9.45 -6.08
C LEU A 175 -11.36 -10.67 -5.38
N ASN A 176 -11.75 -10.50 -4.11
CA ASN A 176 -12.55 -11.49 -3.41
C ASN A 176 -13.97 -11.54 -4.01
N GLN A 177 -14.34 -12.65 -4.65
CA GLN A 177 -15.65 -12.82 -5.27
C GLN A 177 -16.77 -13.03 -4.25
N ALA A 178 -16.45 -13.57 -3.07
CA ALA A 178 -17.42 -13.86 -2.02
C ALA A 178 -17.97 -12.59 -1.34
N ASP A 179 -17.25 -11.46 -1.47
CA ASP A 179 -17.70 -10.16 -1.00
C ASP A 179 -18.34 -9.37 -2.17
N PRO A 180 -19.67 -9.15 -2.17
CA PRO A 180 -20.34 -8.49 -3.29
C PRO A 180 -19.85 -7.07 -3.57
N LEU A 181 -19.40 -6.32 -2.56
CA LEU A 181 -18.89 -4.96 -2.74
C LEU A 181 -17.52 -4.97 -3.40
N VAL A 182 -16.67 -5.94 -3.04
CA VAL A 182 -15.38 -6.17 -3.70
C VAL A 182 -15.56 -6.70 -5.12
N ALA A 183 -16.43 -7.68 -5.32
CA ALA A 183 -16.69 -8.26 -6.64
C ALA A 183 -17.15 -7.20 -7.67
N ARG A 184 -18.00 -6.25 -7.23
CA ARG A 184 -18.46 -5.11 -8.05
C ARG A 184 -17.33 -4.17 -8.48
N MET A 185 -16.19 -4.16 -7.80
CA MET A 185 -15.05 -3.30 -8.17
C MET A 185 -14.44 -3.70 -9.52
N ALA A 186 -14.72 -4.90 -10.03
CA ALA A 186 -14.34 -5.31 -11.39
C ALA A 186 -14.85 -4.34 -12.47
N GLN A 187 -15.99 -3.69 -12.25
CA GLN A 187 -16.57 -2.71 -13.18
C GLN A 187 -15.81 -1.38 -13.22
N LYS A 188 -14.88 -1.17 -12.29
CA LYS A 188 -14.18 0.10 -12.08
C LYS A 188 -12.78 0.13 -12.70
N THR A 189 -12.33 -0.96 -13.32
CA THR A 189 -10.97 -1.07 -13.85
C THR A 189 -10.98 -1.64 -15.27
N LYS A 190 -9.96 -1.27 -16.04
CA LYS A 190 -9.65 -1.89 -17.34
C LYS A 190 -8.59 -2.97 -17.24
N ALA A 191 -7.94 -3.08 -16.08
CA ALA A 191 -6.97 -4.11 -15.78
C ALA A 191 -7.60 -5.51 -15.86
N GLN A 192 -6.77 -6.53 -16.04
CA GLN A 192 -7.24 -7.91 -16.01
C GLN A 192 -7.75 -8.27 -14.61
N VAL A 193 -9.02 -8.69 -14.52
CA VAL A 193 -9.64 -9.08 -13.26
C VAL A 193 -9.44 -10.58 -13.02
N LEU A 194 -8.90 -10.91 -11.84
CA LEU A 194 -8.76 -12.26 -11.32
C LEU A 194 -9.54 -12.38 -10.01
N TYR A 195 -10.33 -13.43 -9.88
CA TYR A 195 -11.10 -13.66 -8.66
C TYR A 195 -10.43 -14.71 -7.77
N PHE A 196 -10.56 -14.53 -6.46
CA PHE A 196 -10.39 -15.60 -5.50
C PHE A 196 -11.64 -15.72 -4.65
N VAL A 197 -11.91 -16.94 -4.18
CA VAL A 197 -13.04 -17.25 -3.32
C VAL A 197 -12.48 -18.08 -2.18
N PRO A 198 -12.85 -17.82 -0.91
CA PRO A 198 -12.67 -18.83 0.12
C PRO A 198 -13.38 -20.09 -0.36
N GLN A 199 -12.66 -21.19 -0.54
CA GLN A 199 -13.34 -22.47 -0.64
C GLN A 199 -13.97 -22.70 0.74
N ASP A 200 -15.28 -22.96 0.78
CA ASP A 200 -15.91 -23.46 2.00
C ASP A 200 -15.09 -24.68 2.43
N GLY A 201 -14.38 -24.52 3.54
CA GLY A 201 -13.53 -25.58 4.04
C GLY A 201 -14.39 -26.75 4.42
N ASP A 202 -14.08 -27.92 3.86
CA ASP A 202 -14.03 -29.12 4.68
C ASP A 202 -13.43 -28.72 6.03
N ILE A 203 -14.21 -28.92 7.08
CA ILE A 203 -13.75 -28.87 8.47
C ILE A 203 -12.77 -30.03 8.60
N ALA A 204 -11.53 -29.87 8.13
CA ALA A 204 -10.45 -30.75 8.51
C ALA A 204 -10.10 -30.40 9.95
N LEU A 205 -10.80 -31.06 10.88
CA LEU A 205 -10.31 -31.29 12.22
C LEU A 205 -8.89 -31.84 12.10
N ALA A 206 -7.93 -31.10 12.64
CA ALA A 206 -6.63 -31.59 13.05
C ALA A 206 -6.38 -31.09 14.47
#